data_AF-A0A6L4A8D0-F1
#
_entry.id   AF-A0A6L4A8D0-F1
#
_cell.length_a   1.000
_cell.length_b   1.000
_cell.length_c   1.000
_cell.angle_alpha   90.00
_cell.angle_beta   90.00
_cell.angle_gamma   90.00
#
_symmetry.space_group_name_H-M   'P 1'
#
loop_
_entity.id
_entity.type
_entity.pdbx_description
1 polymer ?
#
loop_
_entity_poly.entity_id
_entity_poly.type
_entity_poly.pdbx_seq_one_letter_code
_entity_poly.pdbx_strand_id
1 'polypeptide(L)'
;MTDRVELVERYVHQVGRYLSQKERAEIEAELRSMIQDQLDDRFEGAPSPADVASVLSELGDPRQMAASYGSQQYLVGPDLYPSMMRVLRLGWVRVPMVVVVLNIVWTLITSQEGTLFGMFFETLSTVL
;
A
#
# COMPACT_ATOMS: atom_id res chain seq x y z
N MET A 1 -35.64 -4.30 13.75
CA MET A 1 -34.86 -3.23 14.43
C MET A 1 -33.38 -3.58 14.47
N THR A 2 -33.00 -4.81 14.85
CA THR A 2 -31.60 -5.26 14.95
C THR A 2 -30.81 -5.20 13.64
N ASP A 3 -31.41 -5.59 12.51
CA ASP A 3 -30.70 -5.69 11.21
C ASP A 3 -30.06 -4.38 10.76
N ARG A 4 -30.69 -3.25 11.09
CA ARG A 4 -30.24 -1.91 10.68
C ARG A 4 -28.98 -1.50 11.44
N VAL A 5 -29.00 -1.73 12.75
CA VAL A 5 -27.86 -1.51 13.63
C VAL A 5 -26.73 -2.46 13.26
N GLU A 6 -27.05 -3.73 12.95
CA GLU A 6 -26.05 -4.71 12.52
C GLU A 6 -25.32 -4.30 11.23
N LEU A 7 -26.04 -3.76 10.23
CA LEU A 7 -25.44 -3.28 8.99
C LEU A 7 -24.45 -2.14 9.23
N VAL A 8 -24.82 -1.16 10.06
CA VAL A 8 -23.94 -0.04 10.43
C VAL A 8 -22.73 -0.56 11.20
N GLU A 9 -22.92 -1.38 12.23
CA GLU A 9 -21.82 -1.92 13.01
C GLU A 9 -20.87 -2.79 12.17
N ARG A 10 -21.40 -3.59 11.25
CA ARG A 10 -20.60 -4.38 10.33
C ARG A 10 -19.76 -3.48 9.42
N TYR A 11 -20.35 -2.42 8.88
CA TYR A 11 -19.64 -1.46 8.04
C TYR A 11 -18.53 -0.75 8.81
N VAL A 12 -18.86 -0.17 9.97
CA VAL A 12 -17.91 0.52 10.86
C VAL A 12 -16.78 -0.41 11.28
N HIS A 13 -17.09 -1.66 11.64
CA HIS A 13 -16.07 -2.66 11.98
C HIS A 13 -15.14 -2.97 10.80
N GLN A 14 -15.68 -3.05 9.58
CA GLN A 14 -14.86 -3.27 8.37
C GLN A 14 -13.93 -2.09 8.09
N VAL A 15 -14.41 -0.85 8.23
CA VAL A 15 -13.56 0.35 8.11
C VAL A 15 -12.45 0.31 9.16
N GLY A 16 -12.80 0.04 10.42
CA GLY A 16 -11.85 -0.01 11.53
C GLY A 16 -10.74 -1.06 11.40
N ARG A 17 -10.93 -2.11 10.61
CA ARG A 17 -9.86 -3.10 10.32
C ARG A 17 -8.70 -2.54 9.52
N TYR A 18 -8.90 -1.43 8.82
CA TYR A 18 -7.89 -0.77 8.00
C TYR A 18 -7.24 0.44 8.69
N LEU A 19 -7.68 0.78 9.92
CA LEU A 19 -7.19 1.94 10.67
C LEU A 19 -6.03 1.58 11.61
N SER A 20 -5.28 2.61 12.01
CA SER A 20 -4.25 2.50 13.05
C SER A 20 -4.91 2.15 14.39
N GLN A 21 -4.29 1.27 15.20
CA GLN A 21 -4.90 0.88 16.50
C GLN A 21 -5.13 2.08 17.43
N LYS A 22 -4.35 3.14 17.29
CA LYS A 22 -4.38 4.32 18.16
C LYS A 22 -5.63 5.17 17.93
N GLU A 23 -6.02 5.36 16.68
CA GLU A 23 -7.13 6.27 16.29
C GLU A 23 -8.42 5.50 15.96
N ARG A 24 -8.34 4.17 15.84
CA ARG A 24 -9.46 3.32 15.43
C ARG A 24 -10.74 3.58 16.23
N ALA A 25 -10.66 3.62 17.56
CA ALA A 25 -11.86 3.76 18.40
C ALA A 25 -12.54 5.13 18.23
N GLU A 26 -11.74 6.18 18.06
CA GLU A 26 -12.22 7.54 17.82
C GLU A 26 -12.90 7.66 16.45
N ILE A 27 -12.24 7.17 15.40
CA ILE A 27 -12.77 7.18 14.03
C ILE A 27 -14.01 6.28 13.90
N GLU A 28 -14.04 5.11 14.54
CA GLU A 28 -15.25 4.26 14.54
C GLU A 28 -16.44 4.96 15.22
N ALA A 29 -16.21 5.74 16.28
CA ALA A 29 -17.26 6.52 16.94
C ALA A 29 -17.74 7.70 16.07
N GLU A 30 -16.81 8.44 15.48
CA GLU A 30 -17.10 9.54 14.55
C GLU A 30 -17.89 9.04 13.34
N LEU A 31 -17.43 7.96 12.69
CA LEU A 31 -18.08 7.37 11.54
C LEU A 31 -19.50 6.90 11.87
N ARG A 32 -19.71 6.31 13.05
CA ARG A 32 -21.05 5.92 13.50
C ARG A 32 -21.96 7.13 13.65
N SER A 33 -21.47 8.22 14.26
CA SER A 33 -22.23 9.47 14.39
C SER A 33 -22.60 10.03 13.01
N MET A 34 -21.63 10.13 12.11
CA MET A 34 -21.85 10.65 10.75
C MET A 34 -22.90 9.83 9.98
N ILE A 35 -22.86 8.50 10.07
CA ILE A 35 -23.87 7.63 9.43
C ILE A 35 -25.25 7.86 10.04
N GLN A 36 -25.32 8.00 11.37
CA GLN A 36 -26.57 8.29 12.09
C GLN A 36 -27.16 9.63 11.64
N ASP A 37 -26.34 10.68 11.59
CA ASP A 37 -26.75 12.03 11.18
C ASP A 37 -27.25 12.03 9.73
N GLN A 38 -26.54 11.36 8.80
CA GLN A 38 -27.00 11.24 7.40
C GLN A 38 -28.32 10.48 7.24
N LEU A 39 -28.57 9.48 8.08
CA LEU A 39 -29.82 8.73 8.06
C LEU A 39 -30.97 9.58 8.60
N ASP A 40 -30.73 10.31 9.68
CA ASP A 40 -31.73 11.17 10.32
C ASP A 40 -32.08 12.38 9.45
N ASP A 41 -31.11 12.93 8.70
CA ASP A 41 -31.33 14.04 7.75
C ASP A 41 -32.14 13.64 6.51
N ARG A 42 -31.97 12.39 6.03
CA ARG A 42 -32.55 11.95 4.75
C ARG A 42 -33.90 11.27 4.89
N PHE A 43 -34.18 10.66 6.04
CA PHE A 43 -35.38 9.86 6.24
C PHE A 43 -36.16 10.35 7.45
N GLU A 44 -37.41 10.75 7.22
CA GLU A 44 -38.31 11.07 8.33
C GLU A 44 -38.73 9.79 9.07
N GLY A 45 -38.38 9.70 10.35
CA GLY A 45 -38.72 8.56 11.21
C GLY A 45 -37.65 7.47 11.20
N ALA A 46 -38.02 6.22 11.50
CA ALA A 46 -37.06 5.11 11.50
C ALA A 46 -36.85 4.59 10.06
N PRO A 47 -35.64 4.69 9.47
CA PRO A 47 -35.43 4.21 8.10
C PRO A 47 -35.69 2.69 7.97
N SER A 48 -35.65 2.13 6.78
CA SER A 48 -35.68 0.67 6.57
C SER A 48 -34.26 0.10 6.52
N PRO A 49 -34.07 -1.23 6.58
CA PRO A 49 -32.76 -1.85 6.28
C PRO A 49 -32.26 -1.55 4.86
N ALA A 50 -33.18 -1.40 3.90
CA ALA A 50 -32.83 -1.04 2.53
C ALA A 50 -32.31 0.40 2.44
N ASP A 51 -32.90 1.32 3.20
CA ASP A 51 -32.45 2.72 3.26
C ASP A 51 -31.04 2.81 3.86
N VAL A 52 -30.78 2.07 4.93
CA VAL A 52 -29.42 1.98 5.52
C VAL A 52 -28.43 1.41 4.53
N ALA A 53 -28.78 0.32 3.84
CA ALA A 53 -27.93 -0.26 2.81
C ALA A 53 -27.65 0.74 1.67
N SER A 54 -28.63 1.56 1.29
CA SER A 54 -28.46 2.60 0.27
C SER A 54 -27.44 3.66 0.70
N VAL A 55 -27.54 4.19 1.92
CA VAL A 55 -26.58 5.18 2.45
C VAL A 55 -25.18 4.57 2.56
N LEU A 56 -25.05 3.37 3.11
CA LEU A 56 -23.75 2.69 3.21
C LEU A 56 -23.14 2.39 1.83
N SER A 57 -23.97 2.14 0.80
CA SER A 57 -23.49 1.95 -0.56
C SER A 57 -23.00 3.24 -1.21
N GLU A 58 -23.58 4.39 -0.86
CA GLU A 58 -23.13 5.70 -1.32
C GLU A 58 -21.80 6.11 -0.66
N LEU A 59 -21.58 5.72 0.60
CA LEU A 59 -20.27 5.87 1.27
C LEU A 59 -19.19 5.00 0.61
N GLY A 60 -19.58 3.91 -0.05
CA GLY A 60 -18.69 3.08 -0.85
C GLY A 60 -17.90 2.06 -0.03
N ASP A 61 -16.78 1.60 -0.60
CA ASP A 61 -16.00 0.49 -0.04
C ASP A 61 -15.37 0.86 1.33
N PRO A 62 -15.52 0.02 2.37
CA PRO A 62 -14.96 0.29 3.70
C PRO A 62 -13.45 0.57 3.72
N ARG A 63 -12.68 -0.02 2.80
CA ARG A 63 -11.24 0.23 2.65
C ARG A 63 -10.98 1.63 2.10
N GLN A 64 -11.78 2.08 1.14
CA GLN A 64 -11.67 3.43 0.58
C GLN A 64 -12.08 4.47 1.62
N MET A 65 -13.15 4.21 2.38
CA MET A 65 -13.52 5.06 3.52
C MET A 65 -12.43 5.09 4.58
N ALA A 66 -11.79 3.97 4.93
CA ALA A 66 -10.67 3.99 5.86
C ALA A 66 -9.48 4.83 5.34
N ALA A 67 -9.25 4.82 4.03
CA ALA A 67 -8.20 5.60 3.40
C ALA A 67 -8.46 7.12 3.44
N SER A 68 -9.70 7.59 3.65
CA SER A 68 -9.98 9.01 3.85
C SER A 68 -9.60 9.51 5.25
N TYR A 69 -9.57 8.62 6.25
CA TYR A 69 -9.16 8.94 7.62
C TYR A 69 -7.65 8.71 7.86
N GLY A 70 -7.05 7.77 7.14
CA GLY A 70 -5.63 7.45 7.30
C GLY A 70 -4.71 8.42 6.55
N SER A 71 -3.55 8.71 7.14
CA SER A 71 -2.40 9.10 6.32
C SER A 71 -2.06 7.91 5.41
N GLN A 72 -1.96 8.13 4.09
CA GLN A 72 -1.66 7.06 3.14
C GLN A 72 -0.42 6.29 3.62
N GLN A 73 -0.59 5.01 3.96
CA GLN A 73 0.51 4.18 4.41
C GLN A 73 1.35 3.76 3.21
N TYR A 74 2.31 4.61 2.84
CA TYR A 74 3.24 4.33 1.77
C TYR A 74 4.36 3.41 2.29
N LEU A 75 4.65 2.31 1.59
CA LEU A 75 5.87 1.52 1.82
C LEU A 75 7.14 2.36 1.58
N VAL A 76 7.05 3.27 0.62
CA VAL A 76 8.04 4.32 0.32
C VAL A 76 7.24 5.58 0.01
N GLY A 77 7.35 6.59 0.87
CA GLY A 77 6.60 7.85 0.74
C GLY A 77 6.76 8.48 -0.65
N PRO A 78 5.75 9.21 -1.16
CA PRO A 78 5.76 9.82 -2.49
C PRO A 78 6.97 10.74 -2.69
N ASP A 79 7.46 11.37 -1.63
CA ASP A 79 8.67 12.21 -1.66
C ASP A 79 9.96 11.40 -1.80
N LEU A 80 10.00 10.18 -1.26
CA LEU A 80 11.16 9.29 -1.30
C LEU A 80 11.17 8.39 -2.53
N TYR A 81 10.02 8.15 -3.14
CA TYR A 81 9.88 7.27 -4.30
C TYR A 81 10.78 7.68 -5.49
N PRO A 82 10.86 8.97 -5.89
CA PRO A 82 11.78 9.41 -6.95
C PRO A 82 13.25 9.14 -6.60
N SER A 83 13.63 9.32 -5.33
CA SER A 83 15.00 9.09 -4.85
C SER A 83 15.36 7.60 -4.87
N MET A 84 14.46 6.73 -4.38
CA MET A 84 14.61 5.28 -4.50
C MET A 84 14.81 4.87 -5.96
N MET A 85 13.98 5.38 -6.87
CA MET A 85 14.06 5.04 -8.29
C MET A 85 15.37 5.51 -8.94
N ARG A 86 15.90 6.67 -8.53
CA ARG A 86 17.23 7.13 -8.96
C ARG A 86 18.33 6.17 -8.51
N VAL A 87 18.33 5.77 -7.23
CA VAL A 87 19.34 4.84 -6.69
C VAL A 87 19.26 3.49 -7.40
N LEU A 88 18.05 2.95 -7.60
CA LEU A 88 17.86 1.68 -8.29
C LEU A 88 18.36 1.72 -9.74
N ARG A 89 18.02 2.79 -10.47
CA ARG A 89 18.47 3.00 -11.86
C ARG A 89 20.00 3.13 -11.95
N LEU A 90 20.60 3.87 -11.01
CA LEU A 90 22.04 4.08 -10.98
C LEU A 90 22.78 2.80 -10.58
N GLY A 91 22.26 2.07 -9.60
CA GLY A 91 22.79 0.78 -9.15
C GLY A 91 22.77 -0.26 -10.27
N TRP A 92 21.68 -0.32 -11.05
CA TRP A 92 21.54 -1.24 -12.18
C TRP A 92 22.66 -1.15 -13.21
N VAL A 93 23.23 0.04 -13.44
CA VAL A 93 24.34 0.21 -14.39
C VAL A 93 25.69 0.12 -13.69
N ARG A 94 25.82 0.71 -12.49
CA ARG A 94 27.10 0.80 -11.79
C ARG A 94 27.56 -0.52 -11.20
N VAL A 95 26.66 -1.30 -10.61
CA VAL A 95 27.00 -2.58 -9.98
C VAL A 95 27.62 -3.57 -10.97
N PRO A 96 27.01 -3.89 -12.14
CA PRO A 96 27.63 -4.81 -13.09
C PRO A 96 28.93 -4.26 -13.66
N MET A 97 29.04 -2.95 -13.87
CA MET A 97 30.26 -2.31 -14.37
C MET A 97 31.45 -2.50 -13.40
N VAL A 98 31.24 -2.31 -12.09
CA VAL A 98 32.29 -2.57 -11.08
C VAL A 98 32.67 -4.05 -11.06
N VAL A 99 31.69 -4.96 -11.08
CA VAL A 99 31.94 -6.41 -11.06
C VAL A 99 32.73 -6.85 -12.30
N VAL A 100 32.44 -6.32 -13.49
CA VAL A 100 33.19 -6.59 -14.73
C VAL A 100 34.65 -6.12 -14.60
N VAL A 101 34.86 -4.89 -14.10
CA VAL A 101 36.23 -4.36 -13.92
C VAL A 101 37.04 -5.22 -12.94
N LEU A 102 36.44 -5.63 -11.81
CA LEU A 102 37.11 -6.51 -10.85
C LEU A 102 37.47 -7.87 -11.46
N ASN A 103 36.59 -8.46 -12.27
CA ASN A 103 36.86 -9.72 -12.96
C ASN A 103 38.00 -9.60 -13.98
N ILE A 104 38.07 -8.49 -14.73
CA ILE A 104 39.18 -8.22 -15.66
C ILE A 104 40.52 -8.10 -14.90
N VAL A 105 40.53 -7.34 -13.80
CA VAL A 105 41.73 -7.20 -12.96
C VAL A 105 42.17 -8.57 -12.42
N TRP A 106 41.22 -9.38 -11.94
CA TRP A 106 41.50 -10.72 -11.44
C TRP A 106 42.11 -11.63 -12.51
N THR A 107 41.57 -11.63 -13.73
CA THR A 107 42.12 -12.43 -14.84
C THR A 107 43.53 -12.01 -15.23
N LEU A 108 43.82 -10.71 -15.26
CA LEU A 108 45.17 -10.21 -15.54
C LEU A 108 46.20 -10.65 -14.49
N ILE A 109 45.82 -10.72 -13.21
CA ILE A 109 46.71 -11.14 -12.12
C ILE A 109 46.93 -12.66 -12.16
N THR A 110 45.87 -13.44 -12.38
CA THR A 110 45.94 -14.91 -12.30
C THR A 110 46.35 -15.57 -13.63
N SER A 111 46.50 -14.81 -14.72
CA SER A 111 46.86 -15.32 -16.06
C SER A 111 45.93 -16.46 -16.53
N GLN A 112 44.66 -16.40 -16.14
CA GLN A 112 43.67 -17.40 -16.52
C GLN A 112 43.10 -17.03 -17.91
N GLU A 113 42.98 -18.00 -18.83
CA GLU A 113 42.35 -17.78 -20.13
C GLU A 113 40.82 -17.68 -19.99
N GLY A 114 40.33 -16.48 -19.66
CA GLY A 114 38.90 -16.16 -19.61
C GLY A 114 38.40 -15.63 -20.96
N THR A 115 37.36 -16.25 -21.52
CA THR A 115 36.67 -15.71 -22.70
C THR A 115 35.74 -14.57 -22.29
N LEU A 116 35.69 -13.47 -23.06
CA LEU A 116 34.86 -12.29 -22.79
C LEU A 116 33.38 -12.61 -22.53
N PHE A 117 32.83 -13.56 -23.30
CA PHE A 117 31.46 -14.04 -23.14
C PHE A 117 31.23 -14.82 -21.83
N GLY A 118 32.22 -15.57 -21.36
CA GLY A 118 32.14 -16.31 -20.09
C GLY A 118 32.10 -15.36 -18.90
N MET A 119 32.95 -14.33 -18.92
CA MET A 119 32.96 -13.28 -17.89
C MET A 119 31.63 -12.53 -17.84
N PHE A 120 31.05 -12.20 -18.99
CA PHE A 120 29.73 -11.56 -19.05
C PHE A 120 28.63 -12.44 -18.43
N PHE A 121 28.63 -13.74 -18.73
CA PHE A 121 27.62 -14.66 -18.22
C PHE A 121 27.75 -14.92 -16.70
N GLU A 122 28.98 -15.06 -16.22
CA GLU A 122 29.27 -15.24 -14.79
C GLU A 122 28.90 -14.01 -13.97
N THR A 123 29.18 -12.80 -14.49
CA THR A 123 28.75 -11.55 -13.85
C THR A 123 27.22 -11.40 -13.80
N LEU A 124 26.52 -11.75 -14.88
CA LEU A 124 25.05 -11.80 -14.92
C LEU A 124 24.49 -12.76 -13.89
N SER A 125 25.04 -13.98 -13.81
CA SER A 125 24.61 -14.99 -12.84
C SER A 125 24.92 -14.63 -11.39
N THR A 126 25.89 -13.74 -11.15
CA THR A 126 26.26 -13.31 -9.79
C THR A 126 25.37 -12.17 -9.30
N VAL A 127 24.89 -11.33 -10.22
CA VAL A 127 24.15 -10.10 -9.91
C VAL A 127 22.63 -10.30 -9.96
N LEU A 128 22.14 -11.30 -10.69
CA LEU A 128 20.72 -11.58 -10.93
C LEU A 128 20.27 -12.86 -10.21
#